data_AF-A0A2E2SAS3-F1
#
_entry.id   AF-A0A2E2SAS3-F1
#
_cell.length_a   1.000
_cell.length_b   1.000
_cell.length_c   1.000
_cell.angle_alpha   90.00
_cell.angle_beta   90.00
_cell.angle_gamma   90.00
#
_symmetry.space_group_name_H-M   'P 1'
#
loop_
_entity.id
_entity.type
_entity.pdbx_description
1 polymer ?
#
loop_
_entity_poly.entity_id
_entity_poly.type
_entity_poly.pdbx_seq_one_letter_code
_entity_poly.pdbx_strand_id
1 'polypeptide(L)'
;FEDKNYIKDILDKSNFKDIEIDDNQEDIVMFSGKSIEEACEDYLTINPVVTEMLKNSKEELKDEILQALILKFSEFHDGDGLLFPSATWIVTARK
;
A
#
# COMPACT_ATOMS: atom_id res chain seq x y z
N PHE A 1 1.69 11.87 6.02
CA PHE A 1 0.94 11.35 7.17
C PHE A 1 -0.18 12.32 7.48
N GLU A 2 -1.34 11.79 7.85
CA GLU A 2 -2.46 12.59 8.37
C GLU A 2 -2.08 13.29 9.69
N ASP A 3 -3.00 13.99 10.34
CA ASP A 3 -2.77 14.59 11.66
C ASP A 3 -3.04 13.58 12.79
N LYS A 4 -2.04 13.25 13.62
CA LYS A 4 -2.23 12.38 14.80
C LYS A 4 -3.30 12.92 15.74
N ASN A 5 -3.47 14.24 15.80
CA ASN A 5 -4.49 14.88 16.64
C ASN A 5 -5.90 14.54 16.18
N TYR A 6 -6.11 14.32 14.87
CA TYR A 6 -7.41 13.93 14.33
C TYR A 6 -7.84 12.55 14.82
N ILE A 7 -6.93 11.56 14.76
CA ILE A 7 -7.18 10.21 15.28
C ILE A 7 -7.48 10.27 16.78
N LYS A 8 -6.68 11.03 17.53
CA LYS A 8 -6.84 11.18 18.98
C LYS A 8 -8.18 11.80 19.34
N ASP A 9 -8.61 12.85 18.64
CA ASP A 9 -9.90 13.52 18.86
C ASP A 9 -11.09 12.59 18.60
N ILE A 10 -11.05 11.76 17.55
CA ILE A 10 -12.09 10.76 17.28
C ILE A 10 -12.21 9.75 18.42
N LEU A 11 -11.08 9.23 18.90
CA LEU A 11 -11.05 8.21 19.94
C LEU A 11 -11.52 8.76 21.28
N ASP A 12 -11.09 9.96 21.65
CA ASP A 12 -11.51 10.65 22.87
C ASP A 12 -13.02 10.93 22.87
N LYS A 13 -13.55 11.48 21.76
CA LYS A 13 -15.01 11.68 21.58
C LYS A 13 -15.81 10.39 21.61
N SER A 14 -15.19 9.27 21.29
CA SER A 14 -15.79 7.94 21.34
C SER A 14 -15.65 7.26 22.71
N ASN A 15 -15.18 7.99 23.73
CA ASN A 15 -14.94 7.53 25.11
C ASN A 15 -13.86 6.44 25.24
N PHE A 16 -12.95 6.32 24.28
CA PHE A 16 -11.78 5.48 24.47
C PHE A 16 -10.79 6.15 25.44
N LYS A 17 -10.09 5.34 26.22
CA LYS A 17 -9.10 5.76 27.22
C LYS A 17 -7.74 5.13 26.92
N ASP A 18 -6.72 5.61 27.62
CA ASP A 18 -5.34 5.11 27.49
C ASP A 18 -4.89 5.10 26.01
N ILE A 19 -5.15 6.20 25.30
CA ILE A 19 -4.87 6.34 23.87
C ILE A 19 -3.37 6.59 23.66
N GLU A 20 -2.71 5.67 22.98
CA GLU A 20 -1.31 5.73 22.57
C GLU A 20 -1.23 5.65 21.04
N ILE A 21 -0.40 6.49 20.42
CA ILE A 21 -0.19 6.55 18.97
C ILE A 21 1.32 6.58 18.69
N ASP A 22 1.86 5.42 18.35
CA ASP A 22 3.29 5.25 18.08
C ASP A 22 3.58 5.26 16.58
N ASP A 23 4.72 5.85 16.21
CA ASP A 23 5.21 5.76 14.84
C ASP A 23 5.83 4.38 14.61
N ASN A 24 5.42 3.73 13.51
CA ASN A 24 6.04 2.52 13.00
C ASN A 24 6.59 2.77 11.61
N GLN A 25 7.91 2.84 11.49
CA GLN A 25 8.63 3.07 10.23
C GLN A 25 9.40 1.81 9.91
N GLU A 26 8.88 1.04 8.97
CA GLU A 26 9.43 -0.27 8.62
C GLU A 26 9.24 -0.49 7.13
N ASP A 27 10.18 -1.18 6.49
CA ASP A 27 9.98 -1.62 5.13
C ASP A 27 8.96 -2.76 5.11
N ILE A 28 8.04 -2.73 4.16
CA ILE A 28 7.06 -3.79 3.95
C ILE A 28 7.34 -4.51 2.65
N VAL A 29 7.22 -5.83 2.70
CA VAL A 29 7.23 -6.67 1.50
C VAL A 29 5.80 -6.83 1.03
N MET A 30 5.51 -6.34 -0.17
CA MET A 30 4.26 -6.59 -0.87
C MET A 30 4.44 -7.74 -1.87
N PHE A 31 3.41 -8.58 -1.99
CA PHE A 31 3.37 -9.68 -2.97
C PHE A 31 4.54 -10.67 -2.86
N SER A 32 4.86 -11.07 -1.62
CA SER A 32 5.90 -12.06 -1.33
C SER A 32 5.70 -13.38 -2.10
N GLY A 33 6.81 -13.95 -2.56
CA GLY A 33 6.89 -15.14 -3.40
C GLY A 33 6.59 -14.92 -4.89
N LYS A 34 6.39 -13.67 -5.34
CA LYS A 34 6.00 -13.36 -6.73
C LYS A 34 7.14 -12.74 -7.55
N SER A 35 7.13 -13.02 -8.85
CA SER A 35 8.00 -12.32 -9.78
C SER A 35 7.65 -10.82 -9.85
N ILE A 36 8.56 -9.99 -10.36
CA ILE A 36 8.30 -8.56 -10.57
C ILE A 36 7.06 -8.32 -11.45
N GLU A 37 6.85 -9.17 -12.45
CA GLU A 37 5.71 -9.10 -13.38
C GLU A 37 4.40 -9.39 -12.63
N GLU A 38 4.34 -10.53 -11.93
CA GLU A 38 3.17 -10.95 -11.15
C GLU A 38 2.83 -9.95 -10.04
N ALA A 39 3.85 -9.38 -9.38
CA ALA A 39 3.67 -8.36 -8.35
C ALA A 39 3.15 -7.04 -8.93
N CYS A 40 3.59 -6.63 -10.12
CA CYS A 40 3.10 -5.44 -10.80
C CYS A 40 1.66 -5.61 -11.30
N GLU A 41 1.30 -6.79 -11.80
CA GLU A 41 -0.08 -7.13 -12.17
C GLU A 41 -1.00 -7.03 -10.95
N ASP A 42 -0.65 -7.68 -9.84
CA ASP A 42 -1.42 -7.59 -8.61
C ASP A 42 -1.54 -6.14 -8.12
N TYR A 43 -0.45 -5.36 -8.17
CA TYR A 43 -0.45 -3.96 -7.76
C TYR A 43 -1.47 -3.13 -8.54
N LEU A 44 -1.57 -3.33 -9.85
CA LEU A 44 -2.57 -2.68 -10.70
C LEU A 44 -4.01 -3.03 -10.30
N THR A 45 -4.22 -4.19 -9.67
CA THR A 45 -5.54 -4.63 -9.22
C THR A 45 -5.97 -4.08 -7.85
N ILE A 46 -5.05 -3.49 -7.06
CA ILE A 46 -5.35 -2.97 -5.71
C ILE A 46 -6.45 -1.90 -5.76
N ASN A 47 -6.38 -0.98 -6.74
CA ASN A 47 -7.34 0.10 -6.86
C ASN A 47 -8.47 -0.31 -7.82
N PRO A 48 -9.72 -0.49 -7.33
CA PRO A 48 -10.83 -0.95 -8.16
C PRO A 48 -11.11 -0.06 -9.37
N VAL A 49 -10.82 1.25 -9.27
CA VAL A 49 -10.97 2.19 -10.38
C VAL A 49 -9.94 1.91 -11.48
N VAL A 50 -8.68 1.70 -11.09
CA VAL A 50 -7.61 1.35 -12.05
C VAL A 50 -7.91 0.01 -12.72
N THR A 51 -8.33 -0.99 -11.94
CA THR A 51 -8.76 -2.30 -12.46
C THR A 51 -9.85 -2.17 -13.51
N GLU A 52 -10.87 -1.34 -13.26
CA GLU A 52 -11.98 -1.15 -14.20
C GLU A 52 -11.57 -0.37 -15.45
N MET A 53 -10.70 0.62 -15.32
CA MET A 53 -10.13 1.33 -16.46
C MET A 53 -9.28 0.40 -17.34
N LEU A 54 -8.46 -0.45 -16.73
CA LEU A 54 -7.65 -1.42 -17.45
C LEU A 54 -8.51 -2.46 -18.17
N LYS A 55 -9.55 -3.02 -17.53
CA LYS A 55 -10.46 -3.99 -18.17
C LYS A 55 -11.03 -3.50 -19.51
N ASN A 56 -11.39 -2.22 -19.57
CA ASN A 56 -12.00 -1.59 -20.75
C ASN A 56 -10.96 -1.04 -21.75
N SER A 57 -9.66 -1.18 -21.45
CA SER A 57 -8.56 -0.73 -22.30
C SER A 57 -8.11 -1.79 -23.30
N LYS A 58 -7.45 -1.36 -24.36
CA LYS A 58 -6.80 -2.26 -25.34
C LYS A 58 -5.64 -3.02 -24.67
N GLU A 59 -5.38 -4.24 -25.11
CA GLU A 59 -4.27 -5.05 -24.60
C GLU A 59 -2.91 -4.35 -24.73
N GLU A 60 -2.65 -3.71 -25.87
CA GLU A 60 -1.41 -2.92 -26.10
C GLU A 60 -1.17 -1.88 -25.00
N LEU A 61 -2.22 -1.20 -24.54
CA LEU A 61 -2.12 -0.19 -23.49
C LEU A 61 -1.88 -0.82 -22.11
N LYS A 62 -2.48 -1.99 -21.84
CA LYS A 62 -2.25 -2.72 -20.60
C LYS A 62 -0.79 -3.18 -20.52
N ASP A 63 -0.26 -3.70 -21.62
CA ASP A 63 1.13 -4.15 -21.73
C ASP A 63 2.10 -2.97 -21.54
N GLU A 64 1.85 -1.83 -22.18
CA GLU A 64 2.65 -0.61 -22.00
C GLU A 64 2.67 -0.14 -20.54
N ILE A 65 1.52 -0.15 -19.86
CA ILE A 65 1.41 0.22 -18.44
C ILE A 65 2.17 -0.77 -17.56
N LEU A 66 2.01 -2.07 -17.79
CA LEU A 66 2.68 -3.12 -17.03
C LEU A 66 4.20 -3.01 -17.18
N GLN A 67 4.71 -2.84 -18.40
CA GLN A 67 6.15 -2.67 -18.65
C GLN A 67 6.71 -1.40 -18.00
N ALA A 68 5.95 -0.30 -18.03
CA ALA A 68 6.34 0.93 -17.33
C ALA A 68 6.40 0.72 -15.80
N LEU A 69 5.46 -0.04 -15.23
CA LEU A 69 5.46 -0.41 -13.82
C LEU A 69 6.63 -1.30 -13.45
N ILE A 70 6.90 -2.36 -14.22
CA ILE A 70 8.03 -3.27 -14.00
C ILE A 70 9.34 -2.47 -13.99
N LEU A 71 9.54 -1.59 -14.96
CA LEU A 71 10.74 -0.77 -15.03
C LEU A 71 10.87 0.14 -13.79
N LYS A 72 9.77 0.74 -13.34
CA LYS A 72 9.75 1.59 -12.16
C LYS A 72 9.92 0.84 -10.85
N PHE A 73 9.41 -0.38 -10.76
CA PHE A 73 9.43 -1.17 -9.53
C PHE A 73 10.60 -2.14 -9.44
N SER A 74 11.38 -2.29 -10.52
CA SER A 74 12.57 -3.14 -10.56
C SER A 74 13.58 -2.85 -9.45
N GLU A 75 13.77 -1.58 -9.08
CA GLU A 75 14.68 -1.18 -7.99
C GLU A 75 14.16 -1.55 -6.59
N PHE A 76 12.86 -1.84 -6.48
CA PHE A 76 12.19 -2.20 -5.24
C PHE A 76 11.95 -3.71 -5.10
N HIS A 77 12.30 -4.52 -6.10
CA HIS A 77 12.15 -5.98 -6.00
C HIS A 77 13.41 -6.62 -5.44
N ASP A 78 13.27 -7.39 -4.36
CA ASP A 78 14.40 -7.99 -3.62
C ASP A 78 14.62 -9.48 -3.95
N GLY A 79 13.88 -10.01 -4.93
CA GLY A 79 13.86 -11.43 -5.29
C GLY A 79 12.73 -12.22 -4.65
N ASP A 80 12.10 -11.72 -3.59
CA ASP A 80 10.91 -12.33 -2.96
C ASP A 80 9.64 -11.51 -3.22
N GLY A 81 9.72 -10.18 -3.26
CA GLY A 81 8.58 -9.32 -3.54
C GLY A 81 8.97 -7.86 -3.72
N LEU A 82 7.99 -6.96 -3.65
CA LEU A 82 8.23 -5.51 -3.70
C LEU A 82 8.46 -4.95 -2.30
N LEU A 83 9.68 -4.53 -2.00
CA LEU A 83 10.10 -3.90 -0.76
C LEU A 83 9.90 -2.39 -0.84
N PHE A 84 8.93 -1.86 -0.10
CA PHE A 84 8.68 -0.42 -0.03
C PHE A 84 8.87 0.12 1.38
N PRO A 85 9.45 1.32 1.52
CA PRO A 85 9.47 2.00 2.81
C PRO A 85 8.03 2.33 3.21
N SER A 86 7.62 1.85 4.38
CA SER A 86 6.31 2.13 4.94
C SER A 86 6.42 2.92 6.22
N ALA A 87 5.35 3.64 6.45
CA ALA A 87 5.18 4.50 7.58
C ALA A 87 3.73 4.32 8.02
N THR A 88 3.54 3.83 9.23
CA THR A 88 2.21 3.57 9.81
C THR A 88 2.18 4.05 11.24
N TRP A 89 0.97 4.12 11.80
CA TRP A 89 0.79 4.37 13.22
C TRP A 89 0.17 3.16 13.88
N ILE A 90 0.76 2.76 15.01
CA ILE A 90 0.17 1.76 15.89
C ILE A 90 -0.65 2.53 16.91
N VAL A 91 -1.96 2.30 16.90
CA VAL A 91 -2.90 2.98 17.79
C VAL A 91 -3.45 1.99 18.79
N THR A 92 -3.16 2.22 20.07
CA THR A 92 -3.68 1.42 21.19
C THR A 92 -4.66 2.28 21.98
N ALA A 93 -5.83 1.72 22.30
CA ALA A 93 -6.83 2.38 23.13
C ALA A 93 -7.73 1.36 23.83
N ARG A 94 -8.32 1.72 24.96
CA ARG A 94 -9.20 0.87 25.78
C ARG A 94 -10.60 1.45 25.86
N LYS A 95 -11.61 0.59 25.88
CA LYS A 95 -13.01 0.99 26.01
C LYS A 95 -13.47 0.97 27.45
#